data_AF-A0A1G9U7Q5-F1
#
_entry.id   AF-A0A1G9U7Q5-F1
#
_cell.length_a   1.000
_cell.length_b   1.000
_cell.length_c   1.000
_cell.angle_alpha   90.00
_cell.angle_beta   90.00
_cell.angle_gamma   90.00
#
_symmetry.space_group_name_H-M   'P 1'
#
loop_
_entity.id
_entity.type
_entity.pdbx_description
1 polymer ?
#
loop_
_entity_poly.entity_id
_entity_poly.type
_entity_poly.pdbx_seq_one_letter_code
_entity_poly.pdbx_strand_id
1 'polypeptide(L)'
;MELEVWGEEGTEEATLVRTSAEFEALLEKARAADYPILLEVLDAASPYRVIFNVGLHDGLGVLRYAGGEHPDGVYSRNPNQVPDQAEVVLYYYMNSDREFPASAHYPVDVVLQACAEFMQTGGALPTGVEWQSWPAIVGA
;
A
#
# COMPACT_ATOMS: atom_id res chain seq x y z
N MET A 1 -14.35 7.26 -7.73
CA MET A 1 -13.30 6.61 -8.55
C MET A 1 -13.61 5.13 -8.60
N GLU A 2 -13.29 4.46 -9.70
CA GLU A 2 -13.35 2.99 -9.82
C GLU A 2 -11.92 2.45 -9.69
N LEU A 3 -11.76 1.41 -8.89
CA LEU A 3 -10.46 0.81 -8.58
C LEU A 3 -10.41 -0.62 -9.12
N GLU A 4 -9.28 -0.98 -9.71
CA GLU A 4 -8.88 -2.38 -9.93
C GLU A 4 -7.96 -2.79 -8.78
N VAL A 5 -8.37 -3.78 -7.98
CA VAL A 5 -7.56 -4.30 -6.87
C VAL A 5 -7.05 -5.68 -7.22
N TRP A 6 -5.73 -5.82 -7.28
CA TRP A 6 -5.01 -7.06 -7.57
C TRP A 6 -4.34 -7.62 -6.32
N GLY A 7 -4.05 -8.93 -6.33
CA GLY A 7 -3.34 -9.61 -5.24
C GLY A 7 -4.25 -10.11 -4.11
N GLU A 8 -5.57 -10.10 -4.30
CA GLU A 8 -6.50 -10.73 -3.37
C GLU A 8 -6.26 -12.25 -3.29
N GLU A 9 -6.36 -12.80 -2.08
CA GLU A 9 -6.16 -14.23 -1.87
C GLU A 9 -7.20 -15.07 -2.65
N GLY A 10 -6.68 -16.05 -3.41
CA GLY A 10 -7.49 -17.00 -4.16
C GLY A 10 -8.05 -16.47 -5.47
N THR A 11 -7.62 -15.28 -5.92
CA THR A 11 -8.03 -14.71 -7.21
C THR A 11 -6.82 -14.47 -8.11
N GLU A 12 -7.01 -14.66 -9.42
CA GLU A 12 -6.03 -14.32 -10.45
C GLU A 12 -6.46 -13.08 -11.26
N GLU A 13 -7.66 -12.56 -10.98
CA GLU A 13 -8.26 -11.40 -11.66
C GLU A 13 -8.41 -10.22 -10.69
N ALA A 14 -8.47 -9.02 -11.24
CA ALA A 14 -8.74 -7.82 -10.45
C ALA A 14 -10.17 -7.83 -9.89
N THR A 15 -10.29 -7.44 -8.62
CA THR A 15 -11.58 -7.11 -8.02
C THR A 15 -11.89 -5.64 -8.28
N LEU A 16 -13.02 -5.37 -8.94
CA LEU A 16 -13.49 -4.00 -9.23
C LEU A 16 -14.22 -3.41 -8.03
N VAL A 17 -13.72 -2.27 -7.55
CA VAL A 17 -14.24 -1.57 -6.37
C VAL A 17 -14.73 -0.18 -6.79
N ARG A 18 -15.98 0.15 -6.47
CA ARG A 18 -16.65 1.40 -6.89
C ARG A 18 -17.05 2.27 -5.71
N THR A 19 -17.13 1.70 -4.52
CA THR A 19 -17.55 2.39 -3.30
C THR A 19 -16.56 2.20 -2.16
N SER A 20 -16.53 3.15 -1.22
CA SER A 20 -15.68 3.04 -0.02
C SER A 20 -15.99 1.80 0.80
N ALA A 21 -17.25 1.40 0.88
CA ALA A 21 -17.66 0.21 1.63
C ALA A 21 -17.15 -1.10 1.00
N GLU A 22 -17.13 -1.18 -0.34
CA GLU A 22 -16.51 -2.31 -1.04
C GLU A 22 -15.00 -2.36 -0.79
N PHE A 23 -14.33 -1.20 -0.80
CA PHE A 23 -12.90 -1.14 -0.55
C PHE A 23 -12.57 -1.56 0.88
N GLU A 24 -13.31 -1.04 1.86
CA GLU A 24 -13.18 -1.39 3.27
C GLU A 24 -13.41 -2.88 3.51
N ALA A 25 -14.45 -3.48 2.92
CA ALA A 25 -14.70 -4.91 3.03
C ALA A 25 -13.57 -5.76 2.45
N LEU A 26 -12.97 -5.32 1.32
CA LEU A 26 -11.82 -5.99 0.72
C LEU A 26 -10.58 -5.90 1.62
N LEU A 27 -10.30 -4.72 2.18
CA LEU A 27 -9.18 -4.52 3.11
C LEU A 27 -9.34 -5.34 4.39
N GLU A 28 -10.56 -5.47 4.91
CA GLU A 28 -10.85 -6.33 6.06
C GLU A 28 -10.62 -7.82 5.75
N LYS A 29 -10.98 -8.27 4.54
CA LYS A 29 -10.65 -9.64 4.09
C LYS A 29 -9.13 -9.83 4.02
N ALA A 30 -8.40 -8.88 3.44
CA ALA A 30 -6.95 -8.94 3.32
C ALA A 30 -6.25 -8.91 4.70
N ARG A 31 -6.78 -8.14 5.65
CA ARG A 31 -6.28 -8.11 7.04
C ARG A 31 -6.38 -9.47 7.75
N ALA A 32 -7.30 -10.34 7.32
CA ALA A 32 -7.48 -11.67 7.88
C ALA A 32 -6.56 -12.74 7.25
N ALA A 33 -5.71 -12.37 6.29
CA ALA A 33 -4.75 -13.30 5.69
C ALA A 33 -3.70 -13.75 6.72
N ASP A 34 -3.34 -15.04 6.70
CA ASP A 34 -2.34 -15.64 7.59
C ASP A 34 -0.88 -15.33 7.18
N TYR A 35 -0.69 -14.48 6.16
CA TYR A 35 0.61 -14.09 5.64
C TYR A 35 0.63 -12.59 5.29
N PRO A 36 1.82 -11.97 5.10
CA PRO A 36 1.91 -10.56 4.75
C PRO A 36 1.44 -10.32 3.32
N ILE A 37 0.16 -10.01 3.13
CA ILE A 37 -0.45 -9.84 1.81
C ILE A 37 -0.18 -8.44 1.27
N LEU A 38 0.15 -8.34 -0.03
CA LEU A 38 0.19 -7.08 -0.75
C LEU A 38 -0.96 -6.98 -1.74
N LEU A 39 -1.73 -5.91 -1.65
CA LEU A 39 -2.70 -5.52 -2.66
C LEU A 39 -2.12 -4.45 -3.57
N GLU A 40 -2.40 -4.52 -4.86
CA GLU A 40 -2.11 -3.47 -5.82
C GLU A 40 -3.41 -2.82 -6.29
N VAL A 41 -3.57 -1.55 -5.93
CA VAL A 41 -4.77 -0.76 -6.20
C VAL A 41 -4.46 0.20 -7.34
N LEU A 42 -5.17 0.05 -8.45
CA LEU A 42 -5.01 0.86 -9.65
C LEU A 42 -6.28 1.67 -9.91
N ASP A 43 -6.12 2.89 -10.44
CA ASP A 43 -7.25 3.62 -11.04
C ASP A 43 -7.63 2.97 -12.38
N ALA A 44 -8.81 2.36 -12.43
CA ALA A 44 -9.32 1.63 -13.61
C ALA A 44 -9.48 2.54 -14.84
N ALA A 45 -9.71 3.85 -14.62
CA ALA A 45 -10.00 4.80 -15.69
C ALA A 45 -8.76 5.52 -16.24
N SER A 46 -7.61 5.43 -15.56
CA SER A 46 -6.44 6.27 -15.88
C SER A 46 -5.41 5.57 -16.77
N PRO A 47 -5.04 6.15 -17.93
CA PRO A 47 -3.92 5.67 -18.74
C PRO A 47 -2.56 5.95 -18.10
N TYR A 48 -2.50 6.83 -17.10
CA TYR A 48 -1.28 7.20 -16.36
C TYR A 48 -1.13 6.43 -15.04
N ARG A 49 -1.95 5.38 -14.85
CA ARG A 49 -2.03 4.43 -13.71
C ARG A 49 -1.29 4.90 -12.46
N VAL A 50 -2.01 5.55 -11.57
CA VAL A 50 -1.57 5.62 -10.17
C VAL A 50 -1.52 4.19 -9.65
N ILE A 51 -0.39 3.81 -9.06
CA ILE A 51 -0.18 2.52 -8.41
C ILE A 51 -0.14 2.78 -6.91
N PHE A 52 -1.11 2.24 -6.20
CA PHE A 52 -1.19 2.31 -4.75
C PHE A 52 -1.11 0.90 -4.18
N ASN A 53 0.06 0.54 -3.61
CA ASN A 53 0.22 -0.76 -2.97
C ASN A 53 -0.10 -0.67 -1.48
N VAL A 54 -0.84 -1.66 -0.98
CA VAL A 54 -1.28 -1.75 0.42
C VAL A 54 -0.85 -3.09 0.97
N GLY A 55 0.12 -3.10 1.88
CA GLY A 55 0.56 -4.30 2.59
C GLY A 55 -0.13 -4.39 3.95
N LEU A 56 -0.64 -5.57 4.31
CA LEU A 56 -1.29 -5.82 5.60
C LEU A 56 -0.78 -7.11 6.25
N HIS A 57 -0.40 -7.05 7.53
CA HIS A 57 -0.01 -8.22 8.31
C HIS A 57 -0.01 -7.94 9.82
N ASP A 58 -0.52 -8.86 10.64
CA ASP A 58 -0.37 -8.84 12.12
C ASP A 58 -0.69 -7.49 12.79
N GLY A 59 -1.73 -6.79 12.29
CA GLY A 59 -2.14 -5.49 12.83
C GLY A 59 -1.26 -4.30 12.41
N LEU A 60 -0.31 -4.52 11.50
CA LEU A 60 0.51 -3.52 10.85
C LEU A 60 0.20 -3.47 9.34
N GLY A 61 0.69 -2.43 8.68
CA GLY A 61 0.72 -2.37 7.24
C GLY A 61 1.70 -1.34 6.69
N VAL A 62 1.90 -1.39 5.38
CA VAL A 62 2.78 -0.50 4.61
C VAL A 62 2.03 0.06 3.41
N LEU A 63 2.46 1.22 2.93
CA LEU A 63 1.93 1.83 1.72
C LEU A 63 3.07 2.14 0.76
N ARG A 64 2.78 1.98 -0.54
CA ARG A 64 3.56 2.60 -1.62
C ARG A 64 2.61 3.32 -2.55
N TYR A 65 2.99 4.51 -2.97
CA TYR A 65 2.27 5.29 -3.97
C TYR A 65 3.21 5.65 -5.12
N ALA A 66 2.80 5.42 -6.35
CA ALA A 66 3.47 5.94 -7.54
C ALA A 66 2.46 6.58 -8.48
N GLY A 67 2.67 7.85 -8.82
CA GLY A 67 1.76 8.65 -9.64
C GLY A 67 2.03 10.14 -9.53
N GLY A 68 1.53 10.94 -10.47
CA GLY A 68 1.70 12.40 -10.48
C GLY A 68 3.17 12.83 -10.34
N GLU A 69 3.45 13.62 -9.31
CA GLU A 69 4.81 14.11 -8.98
C GLU A 69 5.75 13.04 -8.39
N HIS A 70 5.26 11.81 -8.18
CA HIS A 70 6.02 10.69 -7.63
C HIS A 70 6.08 9.51 -8.63
N PRO A 71 6.66 9.68 -9.82
CA PRO A 71 6.71 8.62 -10.84
C PRO A 71 7.54 7.40 -10.41
N ASP A 72 8.61 7.61 -9.64
CA ASP A 72 9.47 6.54 -9.10
C ASP A 72 8.85 5.86 -7.86
N GLY A 73 7.83 6.49 -7.30
CA GLY A 73 7.11 6.07 -6.12
C GLY A 73 7.73 6.48 -4.80
N VAL A 74 6.88 6.52 -3.78
CA VAL A 74 7.20 6.83 -2.39
C VAL A 74 6.56 5.79 -1.49
N TYR A 75 7.15 5.58 -0.32
CA TYR A 75 6.74 4.62 0.69
C TYR A 75 6.24 5.36 1.92
N SER A 76 5.31 4.77 2.68
CA SER A 76 4.96 5.30 4.00
C SER A 76 6.21 5.40 4.88
N ARG A 77 6.20 6.35 5.80
CA ARG A 77 7.26 6.58 6.80
C ARG A 77 6.61 6.77 8.16
N ASN A 78 6.82 5.86 9.09
CA ASN A 78 6.38 6.03 10.47
C ASN A 78 7.47 6.76 11.27
N PRO A 79 7.22 8.01 11.72
CA PRO A 79 8.22 8.79 12.44
C PRO A 79 8.55 8.22 13.83
N ASN A 80 7.69 7.35 14.36
CA ASN A 80 7.89 6.71 15.67
C ASN A 80 8.74 5.44 15.59
N GLN A 81 9.01 4.95 14.38
CA GLN A 81 9.84 3.77 14.19
C GLN A 81 11.28 4.23 13.95
N VAL A 82 12.17 3.87 14.87
CA VAL A 82 13.60 4.15 14.71
C VAL A 82 14.10 3.28 13.56
N PRO A 83 14.62 3.86 12.47
CA PRO A 83 15.10 3.06 11.35
C PRO A 83 16.34 2.28 11.79
N ASP A 84 16.31 0.96 11.64
CA ASP A 84 17.53 0.28 11.20
C ASP A 84 17.58 0.42 9.68
N GLN A 85 18.59 1.12 9.17
CA GLN A 85 18.64 1.60 7.78
C GLN A 85 18.75 0.46 6.76
N ALA A 86 19.10 -0.75 7.19
CA ALA A 86 19.25 -1.93 6.35
C ALA A 86 18.08 -2.93 6.48
N GLU A 87 17.13 -2.71 7.40
CA GLU A 87 16.02 -3.64 7.58
C GLU A 87 14.92 -3.39 6.54
N VAL A 88 14.59 -4.46 5.81
CA VAL A 88 13.46 -4.53 4.89
C VAL A 88 12.39 -5.44 5.48
N VAL A 89 11.14 -5.16 5.12
CA VAL A 89 9.99 -6.02 5.42
C VAL A 89 9.40 -6.52 4.11
N LEU A 90 8.96 -7.79 4.10
CA LEU A 90 8.49 -8.47 2.90
C LEU A 90 6.96 -8.59 2.92
N TYR A 91 6.35 -8.24 1.80
CA TYR A 91 4.94 -8.49 1.51
C TYR A 91 4.80 -9.28 0.21
N TYR A 92 3.86 -10.21 0.18
CA TYR A 92 3.66 -11.15 -0.91
C TYR A 92 2.63 -10.64 -1.92
N TYR A 93 3.05 -10.54 -3.18
CA TYR A 93 2.21 -10.17 -4.31
C TYR A 93 2.30 -11.21 -5.41
N MET A 94 1.20 -11.91 -5.70
CA MET A 94 1.07 -12.83 -6.85
C MET A 94 2.30 -13.75 -7.09
N ASN A 95 2.80 -14.41 -6.04
CA ASN A 95 3.99 -15.29 -6.09
C ASN A 95 5.35 -14.60 -6.10
N SER A 96 5.42 -13.33 -5.72
CA SER A 96 6.67 -12.61 -5.53
C SER A 96 6.67 -11.82 -4.24
N ASP A 97 7.79 -11.88 -3.53
CA ASP A 97 8.05 -10.96 -2.42
C ASP A 97 8.29 -9.55 -2.95
N ARG A 98 7.83 -8.57 -2.18
CA ARG A 98 8.07 -7.15 -2.37
C ARG A 98 8.65 -6.58 -1.10
N GLU A 99 9.79 -5.92 -1.25
CA GLU A 99 10.49 -5.27 -0.15
C GLU A 99 9.92 -3.87 0.10
N PHE A 100 9.82 -3.53 1.38
CA PHE A 100 9.53 -2.19 1.87
C PHE A 100 10.56 -1.81 2.93
N PRO A 101 10.89 -0.53 3.09
CA PRO A 101 11.70 -0.07 4.22
C PRO A 101 11.03 -0.47 5.54
N ALA A 102 11.78 -0.96 6.53
CA ALA A 102 11.19 -1.28 7.83
C ALA A 102 10.47 -0.08 8.47
N SER A 103 10.97 1.13 8.24
CA SER A 103 10.35 2.39 8.67
C SER A 103 8.99 2.68 8.03
N ALA A 104 8.51 1.86 7.10
CA ALA A 104 7.23 2.04 6.44
C ALA A 104 6.03 1.51 7.24
N HIS A 105 6.27 0.71 8.29
CA HIS A 105 5.20 0.10 9.06
C HIS A 105 4.40 1.11 9.90
N TYR A 106 3.10 1.14 9.66
CA TYR A 106 2.13 1.81 10.50
C TYR A 106 1.19 0.80 11.16
N PRO A 107 0.55 1.17 12.30
CA PRO A 107 -0.64 0.46 12.76
C PRO A 107 -1.68 0.38 11.65
N VAL A 108 -2.34 -0.77 11.51
CA VAL A 108 -3.29 -1.04 10.41
C VAL A 108 -4.38 0.02 10.31
N ASP A 109 -4.89 0.54 11.43
CA ASP A 109 -5.93 1.58 11.43
C ASP A 109 -5.50 2.85 10.68
N VAL A 110 -4.23 3.22 10.76
CA VAL A 110 -3.67 4.37 10.00
C VAL A 110 -3.62 4.06 8.50
N VAL A 111 -3.25 2.83 8.16
CA VAL A 111 -3.19 2.34 6.77
C VAL A 111 -4.59 2.33 6.16
N LEU A 112 -5.60 1.83 6.88
CA LEU A 112 -6.99 1.81 6.44
C LEU A 112 -7.55 3.23 6.25
N GLN A 113 -7.22 4.15 7.17
CA GLN A 113 -7.60 5.56 7.03
C GLN A 113 -6.98 6.21 5.78
N ALA A 114 -5.72 5.91 5.47
CA ALA A 114 -5.06 6.39 4.26
C ALA A 114 -5.67 5.79 2.97
N CYS A 115 -6.09 4.53 3.00
CA CYS A 115 -6.82 3.90 1.89
C CYS A 115 -8.17 4.59 1.64
N ALA A 116 -8.91 4.92 2.71
CA ALA A 116 -10.15 5.66 2.60
C ALA A 116 -9.93 7.07 2.00
N GLU A 117 -8.88 7.78 2.43
CA GLU A 117 -8.49 9.07 1.88
C GLU A 117 -8.12 8.98 0.39
N PHE A 118 -7.32 7.98 -0.01
CA PHE A 118 -6.96 7.72 -1.40
C PHE A 118 -8.20 7.59 -2.28
N MET A 119 -9.18 6.80 -1.85
CA MET A 119 -10.42 6.61 -2.61
C MET A 119 -11.28 7.89 -2.67
N GLN A 120 -11.41 8.61 -1.55
CA GLN A 120 -12.22 9.83 -1.45
C GLN A 120 -11.65 10.99 -2.29
N THR A 121 -10.33 11.08 -2.38
CA THR A 121 -9.62 12.13 -3.13
C THR A 121 -9.47 11.83 -4.62
N GLY A 122 -9.95 10.67 -5.07
CA GLY A 122 -9.81 10.26 -6.47
C GLY A 122 -8.38 9.86 -6.83
N GLY A 123 -7.66 9.24 -5.90
CA GLY A 123 -6.34 8.67 -6.13
C GLY A 123 -5.18 9.62 -5.82
N ALA A 124 -5.42 10.69 -5.05
CA ALA A 124 -4.33 11.55 -4.60
C ALA A 124 -3.49 10.86 -3.52
N LEU A 125 -2.24 11.29 -3.37
CA LEU A 125 -1.34 10.85 -2.31
C LEU A 125 -1.97 11.14 -0.93
N PRO A 126 -2.23 10.13 -0.08
CA PRO A 126 -2.80 10.35 1.25
C PRO A 126 -1.92 11.24 2.13
N THR A 127 -2.55 12.13 2.91
CA THR A 127 -1.87 13.13 3.76
C THR A 127 -1.79 12.72 5.22
N GLY A 128 -2.56 11.72 5.65
CA GLY A 128 -2.51 11.17 7.01
C GLY A 128 -1.26 10.36 7.36
N VAL A 129 -0.35 10.16 6.40
CA VAL A 129 0.93 9.46 6.58
C VAL A 129 2.08 10.32 6.05
N GLU A 130 3.25 10.21 6.66
CA GLU A 130 4.47 10.75 6.07
C GLU A 130 4.99 9.82 4.97
N TRP A 131 5.70 10.39 4.01
CA TRP A 131 6.24 9.69 2.85
C TRP A 131 7.75 9.80 2.78
N GLN A 132 8.39 8.75 2.26
CA GLN A 132 9.81 8.69 2.02
C GLN A 132 10.12 8.09 0.65
N SER A 133 11.24 8.50 0.06
CA SER A 133 11.90 7.67 -0.95
C SER A 133 12.49 6.42 -0.28
N TRP A 134 12.97 5.48 -1.10
CA TRP A 134 13.77 4.38 -0.56
C TRP A 134 14.95 4.95 0.25
N PRO A 135 15.21 4.46 1.49
CA PRO A 135 16.35 4.91 2.25
C PRO A 135 17.64 4.68 1.46
N ALA A 136 18.43 5.73 1.28
CA ALA A 136 19.75 5.56 0.70
C ALA A 136 20.57 4.64 1.61
N ILE A 137 21.19 3.60 1.03
CA ILE A 137 22.17 2.80 1.75
C ILE A 137 23.39 3.70 2.00
N VAL A 138 23.59 4.13 3.25
CA VAL A 138 24.77 4.92 3.62
C VAL A 138 25.94 3.96 3.80
N GLY A 139 26.69 3.73 2.71
CA GLY A 139 27.95 2.98 2.75
C GLY A 139 28.12 2.02 1.57
N ALA A 140 28.77 2.51 0.51
CA ALA A 140 29.49 1.69 -0.46
C ALA A 140 30.95 2.16 -0.50
#